data_AF-A0A8S2T0R2-F1
#
_entry.id   AF-A0A8S2T0R2-F1
#
_cell.length_a   1.000
_cell.length_b   1.000
_cell.length_c   1.000
_cell.angle_alpha   90.00
_cell.angle_beta   90.00
_cell.angle_gamma   90.00
#
_symmetry.space_group_name_H-M   'P 1'
#
loop_
_entity.id
_entity.type
_entity.pdbx_description
1 polymer ?
#
loop_
_entity_poly.entity_id
_entity_poly.type
_entity_poly.pdbx_seq_one_letter_code
_entity_poly.pdbx_strand_id
1 'polypeptide(L)'
;TKKTTSTSTTTTTTTTTTTTSTTSTTTTTTTTTSTTSTTTTTTSTTSTTSTTTTTTTTTTTTTTATTTTTTTTTTTTSTTSTTTTTTTTTTTTTTTTKTTTTTTTTTTSTTTTTSTSTTTTTTTSTTTSTTTTSVTTTTTTTTTTTTVGETQWSAFWLFNNNCLELLNNYNGVPYGSPTYTTSVLGHGAAISFTASSSQYVTVTVKQVLFNSTSFTIEAWIYPISLTATDFGIFGQCQSASTNLCLHFTTRNVMLYCGFYANDVAGSTTLTMNRWSHVACLYDLSTGLQQVWLNGVLDGSRTTTAFQGVSTATTIGMVSYPMPTNYYFNGYLDQVRYEPRAKSQYELLNDATLSAHYSFDGGSILDEGPNGINLTSSGTITTIAGRVNQALQFSSGSYLYVPYTSFYFLGVSNYPFTLSVWVKPTGSYASSTIMFVNAGWCVGVLTMTSSGNIMANLWNGGPTLASGPVIPLNSWTHVGYTYSSGNGLRLYVNGNLYSTSGAIAFSASGALATIVIAGNAGLNSCSPGYGGPFTGALDEFYIYSRELTAAQILALANP
;
A
#
# COMPACT_ATOMS: atom_id res chain seq x y z
N THR A 1 38.02 -51.67 4.56
CA THR A 1 38.82 -51.44 3.33
C THR A 1 38.40 -50.11 2.70
N LYS A 2 39.26 -49.49 1.88
CA LYS A 2 39.05 -48.27 1.05
C LYS A 2 37.61 -47.98 0.58
N LYS A 3 37.17 -46.75 0.25
CA LYS A 3 37.63 -45.35 0.47
C LYS A 3 36.62 -44.43 -0.28
N THR A 4 36.19 -43.28 0.27
CA THR A 4 35.76 -41.99 -0.39
C THR A 4 34.95 -41.99 -1.72
N THR A 5 33.96 -41.12 -2.00
CA THR A 5 33.54 -39.83 -1.40
C THR A 5 32.17 -39.44 -1.98
N SER A 6 31.39 -38.62 -1.26
CA SER A 6 30.50 -37.62 -1.89
C SER A 6 30.59 -36.31 -1.10
N THR A 7 30.68 -35.19 -1.82
CA THR A 7 30.94 -33.87 -1.22
C THR A 7 29.63 -33.20 -0.83
N SER A 8 29.56 -32.66 0.39
CA SER A 8 28.48 -31.78 0.84
C SER A 8 29.06 -30.38 1.08
N THR A 9 28.45 -29.37 0.46
CA THR A 9 28.77 -27.95 0.72
C THR A 9 27.73 -27.40 1.68
N THR A 10 28.10 -27.27 2.96
CA THR A 10 27.25 -26.62 3.98
C THR A 10 27.70 -25.18 4.16
N THR A 11 26.83 -24.22 3.87
CA THR A 11 27.07 -22.80 4.16
C THR A 11 26.42 -22.45 5.50
N THR A 12 27.23 -22.33 6.55
CA THR A 12 26.78 -21.91 7.88
C THR A 12 27.06 -20.42 8.08
N THR A 13 26.01 -19.61 8.19
CA THR A 13 26.15 -18.21 8.60
C THR A 13 25.89 -18.10 10.09
N THR A 14 26.95 -17.85 10.87
CA THR A 14 26.86 -17.64 12.32
C THR A 14 27.05 -16.17 12.65
N THR A 15 25.97 -15.48 13.05
CA THR A 15 26.06 -14.10 13.55
C THR A 15 26.24 -14.15 15.07
N THR A 16 27.45 -13.80 15.54
CA THR A 16 27.76 -13.71 16.97
C THR A 16 27.83 -12.24 17.39
N THR A 17 26.86 -11.76 18.17
CA THR A 17 26.89 -10.41 18.73
C THR A 17 27.63 -10.42 20.07
N THR A 18 28.84 -9.88 20.10
CA THR A 18 29.64 -9.77 21.34
C THR A 18 29.62 -8.32 21.83
N THR A 19 28.92 -8.05 22.93
CA THR A 19 29.05 -6.78 23.65
C THR A 19 30.29 -6.81 24.55
N THR A 20 31.23 -5.89 24.31
CA THR A 20 32.42 -5.73 25.17
C THR A 20 32.49 -4.28 25.65
N SER A 21 32.56 -4.07 26.96
CA SER A 21 32.73 -2.75 27.57
C SER A 21 34.19 -2.30 27.53
N THR A 22 34.45 -1.11 27.01
CA THR A 22 35.78 -0.48 27.08
C THR A 22 35.90 0.38 28.34
N THR A 23 36.80 0.01 29.25
CA THR A 23 37.34 0.91 30.28
C THR A 23 38.72 1.37 29.85
N SER A 24 39.05 2.63 30.10
CA SER A 24 40.32 3.25 29.69
C SER A 24 41.49 2.87 30.60
N THR A 25 42.69 2.72 30.03
CA THR A 25 43.98 2.93 30.71
C THR A 25 45.08 3.13 29.68
N THR A 26 46.14 3.84 30.07
CA THR A 26 47.12 4.42 29.12
C THR A 26 48.49 3.73 29.19
N THR A 27 49.19 3.81 28.06
CA THR A 27 50.67 3.93 27.88
C THR A 27 51.54 2.73 27.48
N THR A 28 52.30 3.00 26.41
CA THR A 28 53.65 2.54 26.03
C THR A 28 53.84 1.23 25.23
N THR A 29 54.44 1.44 24.06
CA THR A 29 54.88 0.51 23.01
C THR A 29 56.05 -0.39 23.42
N THR A 30 56.11 -1.63 22.93
CA THR A 30 57.34 -2.23 22.34
C THR A 30 56.97 -3.34 21.35
N THR A 31 57.72 -3.46 20.25
CA THR A 31 57.54 -4.44 19.16
C THR A 31 58.35 -5.72 19.43
N THR A 32 57.80 -6.92 19.17
CA THR A 32 58.56 -8.08 18.60
C THR A 32 57.65 -9.26 18.22
N THR A 33 58.20 -10.18 17.42
CA THR A 33 57.50 -11.27 16.71
C THR A 33 57.78 -12.64 17.35
N SER A 34 56.83 -13.60 17.21
CA SER A 34 57.03 -15.04 16.92
C SER A 34 56.31 -16.10 17.81
N THR A 35 55.73 -17.08 17.10
CA THR A 35 55.62 -18.53 17.36
C THR A 35 55.20 -19.11 18.73
N THR A 36 53.99 -19.67 18.76
CA THR A 36 53.63 -21.06 19.12
C THR A 36 54.45 -21.83 20.18
N SER A 37 53.82 -22.19 21.30
CA SER A 37 53.79 -23.58 21.81
C SER A 37 52.70 -23.80 22.88
N THR A 38 52.24 -25.04 23.01
CA THR A 38 51.17 -25.48 23.92
C THR A 38 51.69 -25.93 25.28
N THR A 39 50.88 -25.79 26.32
CA THR A 39 51.02 -26.56 27.57
C THR A 39 49.63 -26.92 28.10
N THR A 40 49.44 -28.17 28.51
CA THR A 40 48.20 -28.69 29.07
C THR A 40 48.39 -28.95 30.55
N THR A 41 47.53 -28.38 31.40
CA THR A 41 47.48 -28.69 32.83
C THR A 41 46.03 -28.96 33.22
N THR A 42 45.76 -30.12 33.82
CA THR A 42 44.45 -30.49 34.35
C THR A 42 44.43 -30.34 35.87
N THR A 43 43.48 -29.58 36.39
CA THR A 43 43.16 -29.54 37.82
C THR A 43 41.64 -29.52 37.98
N SER A 44 41.11 -30.33 38.89
CA SER A 44 39.68 -30.50 39.12
C SER A 44 39.27 -30.00 40.51
N THR A 45 38.23 -29.16 40.61
CA THR A 45 37.31 -29.15 41.77
C THR A 45 35.99 -28.42 41.45
N THR A 46 34.90 -29.19 41.50
CA THR A 46 33.62 -28.91 42.21
C THR A 46 32.84 -27.60 41.96
N SER A 47 31.80 -27.72 41.13
CA SER A 47 30.42 -27.19 41.29
C SER A 47 30.18 -25.76 41.79
N THR A 48 29.68 -24.91 40.88
CA THR A 48 28.44 -24.15 41.11
C THR A 48 27.52 -24.25 39.89
N THR A 49 26.21 -24.30 40.12
CA THR A 49 25.21 -24.41 39.06
C THR A 49 24.85 -23.05 38.49
N SER A 50 25.04 -22.86 37.18
CA SER A 50 24.39 -21.79 36.43
C SER A 50 23.85 -22.33 35.10
N THR A 51 22.53 -22.45 35.01
CA THR A 51 21.83 -22.78 33.76
C THR A 51 21.75 -21.54 32.88
N THR A 52 22.64 -21.43 31.89
CA THR A 52 22.49 -20.49 30.79
C THR A 52 21.68 -21.14 29.66
N THR A 53 20.41 -20.77 29.52
CA THR A 53 19.60 -21.17 28.37
C THR A 53 19.99 -20.34 27.15
N THR A 54 20.82 -20.90 26.28
CA THR A 54 21.10 -20.30 24.96
C THR A 54 20.09 -20.81 23.94
N THR A 55 19.12 -19.97 23.56
CA THR A 55 18.23 -20.27 22.44
C THR A 55 18.96 -20.01 21.12
N THR A 56 19.52 -21.07 20.52
CA THR A 56 20.10 -21.00 19.17
C THR A 56 19.02 -21.30 18.12
N THR A 57 18.56 -20.27 17.40
CA THR A 57 17.72 -20.48 16.21
C THR A 57 18.60 -20.86 15.03
N THR A 58 18.71 -22.16 14.74
CA THR A 58 19.43 -22.66 13.56
C THR A 58 18.48 -22.79 12.37
N THR A 59 18.58 -21.89 11.39
CA THR A 59 17.91 -22.05 10.10
C THR A 59 18.79 -22.89 9.17
N THR A 60 18.43 -24.16 8.97
CA THR A 60 19.13 -25.03 8.01
C THR A 60 18.37 -25.08 6.68
N THR A 61 18.90 -24.39 5.67
CA THR A 61 18.41 -24.52 4.29
C THR A 61 19.09 -25.72 3.63
N THR A 62 18.35 -26.79 3.37
CA THR A 62 18.86 -27.95 2.61
C THR A 62 18.29 -27.90 1.20
N THR A 63 19.17 -27.78 0.21
CA THR A 63 18.81 -27.80 -1.20
C THR A 63 19.17 -29.16 -1.79
N THR A 64 18.16 -29.97 -2.12
CA THR A 64 18.37 -31.27 -2.78
C THR A 64 17.98 -31.14 -4.25
N ALA A 65 18.95 -31.26 -5.14
CA ALA A 65 18.71 -31.44 -6.56
C ALA A 65 18.64 -32.94 -6.86
N THR A 66 17.52 -33.41 -7.39
CA THR A 66 17.39 -34.80 -7.87
C THR A 66 17.34 -34.78 -9.39
N THR A 67 18.28 -35.47 -10.01
CA THR A 67 18.33 -35.64 -11.47
C THR A 67 17.91 -37.04 -11.82
N THR A 68 16.74 -37.19 -12.44
CA THR A 68 16.26 -38.47 -12.94
C THR A 68 16.48 -38.50 -14.45
N THR A 69 17.23 -39.50 -14.92
CA THR A 69 17.40 -39.78 -16.35
C THR A 69 16.58 -41.01 -16.71
N THR A 70 15.58 -40.84 -17.56
CA THR A 70 14.74 -41.94 -18.05
C THR A 70 15.10 -42.18 -19.51
N THR A 71 15.52 -43.41 -19.81
CA THR A 71 15.78 -43.86 -21.18
C THR A 71 14.63 -44.77 -21.62
N THR A 72 13.83 -44.30 -22.57
CA THR A 72 12.71 -45.05 -23.12
C THR A 72 13.10 -45.62 -24.47
N THR A 73 13.07 -46.94 -24.60
CA THR A 73 13.30 -47.63 -25.87
C THR A 73 11.98 -48.11 -26.42
N THR A 74 11.52 -47.49 -27.52
CA THR A 74 10.27 -47.84 -28.19
C THR A 74 10.60 -48.73 -29.38
N THR A 75 10.05 -49.94 -29.39
CA THR A 75 10.17 -50.88 -30.52
C THR A 75 8.81 -51.02 -31.19
N THR A 76 8.71 -50.58 -32.43
CA THR A 76 7.46 -50.60 -33.19
C THR A 76 7.51 -51.72 -34.22
N THR A 77 6.51 -52.61 -34.20
CA THR A 77 6.36 -53.68 -35.20
C THR A 77 5.10 -53.41 -36.00
N SER A 78 5.25 -53.31 -37.33
CA SER A 78 4.13 -53.15 -38.27
C SER A 78 3.62 -54.52 -38.73
N THR A 79 2.38 -54.58 -39.23
CA THR A 79 1.70 -55.82 -39.67
C THR A 79 2.21 -56.40 -40.99
N THR A 80 3.36 -55.94 -41.49
CA THR A 80 4.15 -56.63 -42.51
C THR A 80 5.62 -56.62 -42.07
N SER A 81 6.26 -57.78 -42.09
CA SER A 81 7.48 -58.12 -41.34
C SER A 81 8.66 -57.15 -41.48
N THR A 82 8.73 -56.15 -40.62
CA THR A 82 9.98 -55.54 -40.13
C THR A 82 9.72 -54.77 -38.84
N THR A 83 10.71 -54.77 -37.93
CA THR A 83 10.64 -54.13 -36.61
C THR A 83 11.75 -53.10 -36.50
N THR A 84 11.42 -51.88 -36.10
CA THR A 84 12.40 -50.80 -35.89
C THR A 84 12.34 -50.33 -34.44
N THR A 85 13.51 -50.17 -33.82
CA THR A 85 13.66 -49.71 -32.43
C THR A 85 14.30 -48.34 -32.39
N THR A 86 13.66 -47.41 -31.69
CA THR A 86 14.19 -46.05 -31.45
C THR A 86 14.26 -45.81 -29.94
N THR A 87 15.43 -45.39 -29.46
CA THR A 87 15.66 -45.06 -28.05
C THR A 87 15.79 -43.55 -27.86
N THR A 88 14.99 -42.99 -26.95
CA THR A 88 15.05 -41.58 -26.57
C THR A 88 15.31 -41.49 -25.07
N THR A 89 16.35 -40.75 -24.70
CA THR A 89 16.68 -40.45 -23.30
C THR A 89 16.26 -39.02 -22.97
N THR A 90 15.60 -38.83 -21.83
CA THR A 90 15.25 -37.50 -21.31
C THR A 90 15.70 -37.41 -19.85
N THR A 91 16.42 -36.34 -19.54
CA THR A 91 16.92 -36.05 -18.20
C THR A 91 16.20 -34.82 -17.66
N THR A 92 15.57 -34.95 -16.50
CA THR A 92 14.93 -33.83 -15.80
C THR A 92 15.57 -33.68 -14.43
N THR A 93 16.01 -32.46 -14.13
CA THR A 93 16.53 -32.08 -12.82
C THR A 93 15.52 -31.18 -12.14
N THR A 94 15.09 -31.57 -10.93
CA THR A 94 14.20 -30.76 -10.10
C THR A 94 14.92 -30.37 -8.82
N THR A 95 14.90 -29.08 -8.52
CA THR A 95 15.51 -28.50 -7.31
C THR A 95 14.40 -28.07 -6.37
N THR A 96 14.40 -28.58 -5.14
CA THR A 96 13.41 -28.21 -4.11
C THR A 96 14.13 -27.66 -2.89
N THR A 97 13.74 -26.47 -2.46
CA THR A 97 14.29 -25.80 -1.27
C THR A 97 13.26 -25.88 -0.15
N LYS A 98 13.61 -26.53 0.96
CA LYS A 98 12.75 -26.61 2.15
C LYS A 98 13.38 -25.83 3.30
N THR A 99 12.73 -24.75 3.71
CA THR A 99 13.06 -24.01 4.94
C THR A 99 12.26 -24.60 6.09
N THR A 100 12.92 -25.00 7.17
CA THR A 100 12.25 -25.53 8.38
C THR A 100 12.67 -24.69 9.59
N THR A 101 11.72 -23.97 10.18
CA THR A 101 11.92 -23.23 11.44
C THR A 101 11.56 -24.15 12.59
N THR A 102 12.49 -24.41 13.51
CA THR A 102 12.25 -25.24 14.70
C THR A 102 12.09 -24.35 15.92
N THR A 103 10.91 -24.38 16.55
CA THR A 103 10.67 -23.75 17.85
C THR A 103 10.85 -24.80 18.95
N THR A 104 11.84 -24.63 19.82
CA THR A 104 12.08 -25.56 20.93
C THR A 104 11.12 -25.28 22.09
N THR A 105 10.12 -26.13 22.28
CA THR A 105 9.33 -26.20 23.51
C THR A 105 9.91 -27.29 24.42
N THR A 106 10.44 -26.90 25.57
CA THR A 106 10.93 -27.87 26.56
C THR A 106 9.74 -28.47 27.33
N THR A 107 9.57 -29.79 27.26
CA THR A 107 8.60 -30.52 28.08
C THR A 107 9.26 -31.77 28.66
N THR A 108 9.30 -31.87 29.97
CA THR A 108 9.94 -32.99 30.68
C THR A 108 8.92 -34.10 30.94
N SER A 109 9.21 -35.32 30.47
CA SER A 109 8.50 -36.54 30.86
C SER A 109 9.44 -37.74 30.80
N THR A 110 9.21 -38.75 31.65
CA THR A 110 10.17 -39.85 31.91
C THR A 110 9.50 -41.21 31.74
N THR A 111 10.30 -42.25 31.43
CA THR A 111 9.99 -43.71 31.46
C THR A 111 8.99 -44.25 30.40
N THR A 112 9.07 -45.50 29.86
CA THR A 112 10.11 -46.57 29.80
C THR A 112 9.67 -47.69 28.81
N THR A 113 10.61 -48.37 28.10
CA THR A 113 10.48 -49.68 27.36
C THR A 113 9.49 -49.79 26.16
N THR A 114 9.57 -50.71 25.16
CA THR A 114 10.63 -51.57 24.56
C THR A 114 10.11 -52.20 23.23
N SER A 115 11.04 -52.68 22.36
CA SER A 115 10.89 -53.66 21.26
C SER A 115 10.05 -53.36 19.99
N THR A 116 10.77 -53.04 18.92
CA THR A 116 10.93 -53.83 17.66
C THR A 116 9.89 -54.91 17.30
N SER A 117 9.32 -54.83 16.08
CA SER A 117 9.21 -56.02 15.20
C SER A 117 9.10 -55.71 13.70
N THR A 118 9.60 -56.65 12.90
CA THR A 118 9.66 -56.71 11.42
C THR A 118 8.95 -58.01 11.00
N THR A 119 8.34 -58.20 9.83
CA THR A 119 8.41 -57.53 8.50
C THR A 119 7.07 -57.77 7.76
N THR A 120 6.89 -57.20 6.55
CA THR A 120 6.48 -57.92 5.31
C THR A 120 5.50 -57.15 4.41
N THR A 121 5.97 -56.82 3.20
CA THR A 121 5.15 -56.32 2.09
C THR A 121 4.33 -57.44 1.46
N THR A 122 3.09 -57.19 1.08
CA THR A 122 2.43 -57.97 0.01
C THR A 122 1.63 -57.02 -0.88
N THR A 123 2.20 -56.72 -2.04
CA THR A 123 1.53 -55.99 -3.11
C THR A 123 0.70 -56.95 -3.95
N THR A 124 -0.58 -56.65 -4.16
CA THR A 124 -1.32 -57.14 -5.34
C THR A 124 -2.20 -56.01 -5.83
N SER A 125 -1.76 -55.38 -6.91
CA SER A 125 -2.42 -54.27 -7.57
C SER A 125 -3.35 -54.78 -8.67
N THR A 126 -4.64 -54.48 -8.55
CA THR A 126 -5.56 -54.53 -9.70
C THR A 126 -6.03 -53.11 -9.97
N THR A 127 -5.52 -52.50 -11.03
CA THR A 127 -5.85 -51.13 -11.44
C THR A 127 -7.10 -51.12 -12.31
N THR A 128 -8.23 -50.68 -11.75
CA THR A 128 -9.34 -50.16 -12.56
C THR A 128 -9.03 -48.72 -12.92
N SER A 129 -9.12 -48.38 -14.21
CA SER A 129 -8.88 -47.01 -14.70
C SER A 129 -10.05 -46.09 -14.34
N THR A 130 -9.87 -45.25 -13.32
CA THR A 130 -10.70 -44.04 -13.13
C THR A 130 -9.96 -42.81 -13.63
N THR A 131 -10.60 -42.08 -14.55
CA THR A 131 -10.14 -40.79 -15.06
C THR A 131 -10.07 -39.76 -13.94
N THR A 132 -8.88 -39.49 -13.42
CA THR A 132 -8.69 -38.42 -12.42
C THR A 132 -8.49 -37.09 -13.14
N THR A 133 -9.56 -36.30 -13.20
CA THR A 133 -9.49 -34.87 -13.55
C THR A 133 -8.48 -34.18 -12.63
N SER A 134 -7.40 -33.65 -13.20
CA SER A 134 -6.40 -32.91 -12.44
C SER A 134 -6.97 -31.56 -12.02
N VAL A 135 -7.52 -31.49 -10.82
CA VAL A 135 -7.90 -30.22 -10.20
C VAL A 135 -6.61 -29.50 -9.78
N THR A 136 -6.14 -28.61 -10.65
CA THR A 136 -5.13 -27.62 -10.26
C THR A 136 -5.80 -26.62 -9.33
N THR A 137 -5.63 -26.79 -8.02
CA THR A 137 -6.08 -25.83 -7.02
C THR A 137 -5.17 -24.59 -7.05
N THR A 138 -5.35 -23.75 -8.05
CA THR A 138 -4.83 -22.38 -8.01
C THR A 138 -5.57 -21.65 -6.90
N THR A 139 -4.90 -21.41 -5.77
CA THR A 139 -5.40 -20.49 -4.75
C THR A 139 -5.27 -19.06 -5.28
N THR A 140 -6.17 -18.70 -6.20
CA THR A 140 -6.41 -17.31 -6.55
C THR A 140 -7.02 -16.66 -5.32
N THR A 141 -6.21 -15.91 -4.56
CA THR A 141 -6.75 -14.95 -3.60
C THR A 141 -7.39 -13.83 -4.41
N THR A 142 -8.63 -14.04 -4.83
CA THR A 142 -9.47 -12.99 -5.39
C THR A 142 -9.73 -12.00 -4.25
N THR A 143 -8.93 -10.95 -4.18
CA THR A 143 -9.22 -9.80 -3.33
C THR A 143 -10.40 -9.07 -3.96
N THR A 144 -11.61 -9.57 -3.73
CA THR A 144 -12.85 -8.82 -4.02
C THR A 144 -12.79 -7.53 -3.22
N THR A 145 -12.60 -6.42 -3.93
CA THR A 145 -12.56 -5.07 -3.36
C THR A 145 -13.97 -4.59 -3.05
N THR A 146 -14.64 -5.27 -2.12
CA THR A 146 -15.84 -4.74 -1.48
C THR A 146 -15.43 -3.64 -0.52
N THR A 147 -15.50 -2.39 -0.99
CA THR A 147 -15.67 -1.25 -0.10
C THR A 147 -16.93 -1.51 0.72
N VAL A 148 -16.77 -1.76 2.03
CA VAL A 148 -17.91 -1.90 2.93
C VAL A 148 -18.47 -0.49 3.09
N GLY A 149 -19.61 -0.24 2.43
CA GLY A 149 -20.24 1.09 2.41
C GLY A 149 -20.46 1.65 3.80
N GLU A 150 -20.43 2.98 3.90
CA GLU A 150 -20.58 3.72 5.15
C GLU A 150 -21.87 3.30 5.87
N THR A 151 -21.77 3.09 7.18
CA THR A 151 -22.89 2.60 7.99
C THR A 151 -23.81 3.76 8.42
N GLN A 152 -25.03 3.44 8.85
CA GLN A 152 -25.97 4.40 9.47
C GLN A 152 -25.48 5.05 10.80
N TRP A 153 -24.26 4.70 11.23
CA TRP A 153 -23.60 5.24 12.42
C TRP A 153 -22.22 5.84 12.13
N SER A 154 -21.78 5.82 10.87
CA SER A 154 -20.57 6.51 10.42
C SER A 154 -20.77 8.03 10.42
N ALA A 155 -19.69 8.81 10.41
CA ALA A 155 -19.77 10.27 10.36
C ALA A 155 -18.68 10.85 9.46
N PHE A 156 -19.01 11.82 8.62
CA PHE A 156 -18.08 12.44 7.68
C PHE A 156 -18.20 13.98 7.65
N TRP A 157 -17.16 14.67 8.14
CA TRP A 157 -17.03 16.13 8.14
C TRP A 157 -16.08 16.58 7.03
N LEU A 158 -16.67 17.08 5.93
CA LEU A 158 -15.96 17.66 4.79
C LEU A 158 -15.42 19.08 5.03
N PHE A 159 -15.85 19.76 6.10
CA PHE A 159 -15.47 21.14 6.45
C PHE A 159 -15.64 22.23 5.37
N ASN A 160 -16.44 21.97 4.33
CA ASN A 160 -16.74 22.87 3.21
C ASN A 160 -17.47 24.18 3.64
N ASN A 161 -16.73 25.10 4.27
CA ASN A 161 -17.19 26.36 4.87
C ASN A 161 -18.24 26.21 5.99
N ASN A 162 -18.40 25.01 6.54
CA ASN A 162 -19.31 24.71 7.64
C ASN A 162 -18.84 23.47 8.42
N CYS A 163 -19.42 23.22 9.60
CA CYS A 163 -19.11 22.06 10.46
C CYS A 163 -20.21 20.99 10.45
N LEU A 164 -21.11 21.01 9.47
CA LEU A 164 -22.16 19.98 9.33
C LEU A 164 -21.54 18.66 8.87
N GLU A 165 -22.25 17.58 9.19
CA GLU A 165 -21.85 16.22 8.87
C GLU A 165 -22.76 15.64 7.78
N LEU A 166 -22.19 14.91 6.83
CA LEU A 166 -22.85 14.62 5.55
C LEU A 166 -23.91 13.51 5.62
N LEU A 167 -23.73 12.51 6.49
CA LEU A 167 -24.40 11.22 6.38
C LEU A 167 -25.52 11.06 7.41
N ASN A 168 -25.20 11.33 8.68
CA ASN A 168 -25.92 10.81 9.82
C ASN A 168 -26.23 11.87 10.89
N ASN A 169 -26.11 13.16 10.54
CA ASN A 169 -26.44 14.33 11.37
C ASN A 169 -25.60 14.44 12.67
N TYR A 170 -24.33 14.00 12.65
CA TYR A 170 -23.36 14.25 13.73
C TYR A 170 -22.76 15.68 13.63
N ASN A 171 -23.62 16.69 13.46
CA ASN A 171 -23.18 18.06 13.18
C ASN A 171 -22.29 18.63 14.29
N GLY A 172 -21.17 19.23 13.89
CA GLY A 172 -20.24 19.91 14.77
C GLY A 172 -20.63 21.37 15.03
N VAL A 173 -20.32 21.85 16.23
CA VAL A 173 -20.41 23.25 16.64
C VAL A 173 -18.99 23.81 16.82
N PRO A 174 -18.60 24.85 16.05
CA PRO A 174 -17.26 25.44 16.15
C PRO A 174 -17.10 26.36 17.37
N TYR A 175 -15.91 26.35 17.97
CA TYR A 175 -15.50 27.17 19.11
C TYR A 175 -14.28 28.01 18.76
N GLY A 176 -14.23 29.25 19.26
CA GLY A 176 -13.13 30.20 18.98
C GLY A 176 -13.14 30.80 17.56
N SER A 177 -14.24 30.61 16.81
CA SER A 177 -14.40 31.10 15.42
C SER A 177 -13.27 30.67 14.47
N PRO A 178 -13.07 29.35 14.25
CA PRO A 178 -12.14 28.85 13.23
C PRO A 178 -12.53 29.37 11.85
N THR A 179 -11.51 29.56 11.01
CA THR A 179 -11.67 29.99 9.61
C THR A 179 -11.59 28.79 8.67
N TYR A 180 -11.74 29.02 7.38
CA TYR A 180 -11.63 27.99 6.35
C TYR A 180 -10.54 28.37 5.34
N THR A 181 -9.91 27.35 4.75
CA THR A 181 -8.82 27.47 3.78
C THR A 181 -9.00 26.46 2.66
N THR A 182 -8.11 26.45 1.67
CA THR A 182 -8.16 25.51 0.55
C THR A 182 -8.06 24.05 1.03
N SER A 183 -9.02 23.23 0.59
CA SER A 183 -9.09 21.79 0.88
C SER A 183 -7.87 21.01 0.36
N VAL A 184 -7.60 19.83 0.96
CA VAL A 184 -6.67 18.83 0.41
C VAL A 184 -7.06 18.40 -1.01
N LEU A 185 -8.35 18.41 -1.32
CA LEU A 185 -8.91 18.09 -2.63
C LEU A 185 -8.60 19.16 -3.69
N GLY A 186 -8.16 20.35 -3.28
CA GLY A 186 -7.96 21.53 -4.13
C GLY A 186 -9.24 22.26 -4.56
N HIS A 187 -10.41 21.71 -4.24
CA HIS A 187 -11.73 22.32 -4.36
C HIS A 187 -12.50 22.08 -3.06
N GLY A 188 -13.50 22.92 -2.75
CA GLY A 188 -14.09 22.94 -1.41
C GLY A 188 -13.18 23.66 -0.40
N ALA A 189 -13.34 23.37 0.89
CA ALA A 189 -12.57 24.04 1.95
C ALA A 189 -12.27 23.12 3.15
N ALA A 190 -11.06 23.27 3.69
CA ALA A 190 -10.63 22.67 4.95
C ALA A 190 -10.88 23.65 6.13
N ILE A 191 -11.07 23.14 7.34
CA ILE A 191 -11.16 23.98 8.55
C ILE A 191 -9.76 24.31 9.08
N SER A 192 -9.59 25.55 9.56
CA SER A 192 -8.33 26.07 10.07
C SER A 192 -8.42 26.36 11.58
N PHE A 193 -7.57 25.69 12.35
CA PHE A 193 -7.47 25.86 13.81
C PHE A 193 -6.17 26.59 14.20
N THR A 194 -6.33 27.62 15.02
CA THR A 194 -5.26 28.39 15.66
C THR A 194 -5.22 28.02 17.13
N ALA A 195 -4.19 27.28 17.57
CA ALA A 195 -4.13 26.74 18.93
C ALA A 195 -4.09 27.84 20.02
N SER A 196 -3.43 28.97 19.76
CA SER A 196 -3.40 30.13 20.68
C SER A 196 -4.74 30.85 20.82
N SER A 197 -5.71 30.57 19.95
CA SER A 197 -7.08 31.08 20.01
C SER A 197 -8.08 30.02 20.54
N SER A 198 -7.58 28.88 21.05
CA SER A 198 -8.40 27.80 21.61
C SER A 198 -9.49 27.29 20.66
N GLN A 199 -9.18 27.18 19.38
CA GLN A 199 -10.13 26.83 18.33
C GLN A 199 -10.30 25.31 18.19
N TYR A 200 -11.55 24.85 18.08
CA TYR A 200 -11.91 23.43 17.86
C TYR A 200 -13.37 23.32 17.39
N VAL A 201 -13.83 22.10 17.11
CA VAL A 201 -15.23 21.76 16.88
C VAL A 201 -15.66 20.73 17.93
N THR A 202 -16.88 20.84 18.46
CA THR A 202 -17.48 19.83 19.34
C THR A 202 -18.70 19.19 18.69
N VAL A 203 -18.91 17.90 18.92
CA VAL A 203 -20.05 17.13 18.47
C VAL A 203 -20.78 16.64 19.72
N THR A 204 -21.95 17.22 19.97
CA THR A 204 -22.72 17.03 21.22
C THR A 204 -24.17 16.61 21.00
N VAL A 205 -24.74 16.86 19.83
CA VAL A 205 -26.17 16.61 19.54
C VAL A 205 -26.47 15.13 19.28
N LYS A 206 -25.57 14.43 18.57
CA LYS A 206 -25.62 12.99 18.33
C LYS A 206 -24.31 12.36 18.82
N GLN A 207 -24.40 11.28 19.58
CA GLN A 207 -23.28 10.72 20.34
C GLN A 207 -22.47 9.74 19.49
N VAL A 208 -21.16 9.97 19.38
CA VAL A 208 -20.23 9.00 18.76
C VAL A 208 -19.82 7.98 19.82
N LEU A 209 -20.08 6.69 19.58
CA LEU A 209 -19.97 5.63 20.60
C LEU A 209 -18.75 4.73 20.37
N PHE A 210 -17.69 4.98 21.15
CA PHE A 210 -16.43 4.22 21.12
C PHE A 210 -16.33 3.13 22.21
N ASN A 211 -17.28 3.07 23.14
CA ASN A 211 -17.19 2.18 24.30
C ASN A 211 -17.36 0.72 23.89
N SER A 212 -16.34 -0.11 24.14
CA SER A 212 -16.38 -1.55 23.89
C SER A 212 -16.79 -1.90 22.45
N THR A 213 -16.39 -1.07 21.48
CA THR A 213 -16.61 -1.24 20.04
C THR A 213 -15.28 -1.24 19.27
N SER A 214 -15.25 -1.85 18.09
CA SER A 214 -14.20 -1.56 17.09
C SER A 214 -14.51 -0.21 16.43
N PHE A 215 -13.48 0.55 16.06
CA PHE A 215 -13.66 1.82 15.35
C PHE A 215 -12.44 2.22 14.51
N THR A 216 -12.67 3.14 13.59
CA THR A 216 -11.63 3.87 12.87
C THR A 216 -11.97 5.36 12.85
N ILE A 217 -10.98 6.20 13.14
CA ILE A 217 -11.04 7.65 12.96
C ILE A 217 -9.99 8.02 11.93
N GLU A 218 -10.37 8.76 10.90
CA GLU A 218 -9.49 9.22 9.82
C GLU A 218 -9.58 10.74 9.66
N ALA A 219 -8.50 11.35 9.17
CA ALA A 219 -8.45 12.76 8.82
C ALA A 219 -7.34 13.02 7.80
N TRP A 220 -7.51 14.04 6.96
CA TRP A 220 -6.38 14.74 6.38
C TRP A 220 -5.95 15.87 7.32
N ILE A 221 -4.64 15.95 7.60
CA ILE A 221 -4.06 17.01 8.44
C ILE A 221 -2.98 17.79 7.68
N TYR A 222 -2.93 19.10 7.94
CA TYR A 222 -1.87 20.01 7.51
C TYR A 222 -1.34 20.76 8.74
N PRO A 223 -0.39 20.20 9.49
CA PRO A 223 0.14 20.86 10.68
C PRO A 223 1.07 22.03 10.29
N ILE A 224 0.81 23.22 10.83
CA ILE A 224 1.69 24.40 10.66
C ILE A 224 2.68 24.57 11.83
N SER A 225 2.51 23.78 12.89
CA SER A 225 3.44 23.64 14.01
C SER A 225 3.45 22.19 14.49
N LEU A 226 4.63 21.66 14.79
CA LEU A 226 4.84 20.36 15.42
C LEU A 226 5.94 20.51 16.47
N THR A 227 5.72 19.97 17.66
CA THR A 227 6.63 20.11 18.81
C THR A 227 6.66 18.80 19.61
N ALA A 228 7.28 18.82 20.79
CA ALA A 228 7.20 17.73 21.77
C ALA A 228 5.82 17.59 22.42
N THR A 229 5.01 18.65 22.47
CA THR A 229 3.68 18.66 23.12
C THR A 229 2.58 18.15 22.20
N ASP A 230 1.46 17.75 22.80
CA ASP A 230 0.27 17.30 22.07
C ASP A 230 -0.36 18.43 21.21
N PHE A 231 -0.78 18.08 19.99
CA PHE A 231 -1.75 18.83 19.18
C PHE A 231 -2.90 17.90 18.83
N GLY A 232 -4.04 18.05 19.51
CA GLY A 232 -5.16 17.12 19.43
C GLY A 232 -5.91 17.19 18.10
N ILE A 233 -5.99 16.08 17.38
CA ILE A 233 -6.70 15.93 16.10
C ILE A 233 -8.16 15.57 16.37
N PHE A 234 -8.39 14.58 17.24
CA PHE A 234 -9.70 14.09 17.63
C PHE A 234 -9.68 13.60 19.08
N GLY A 235 -10.74 13.80 19.85
CA GLY A 235 -10.79 13.39 21.26
C GLY A 235 -12.19 13.05 21.77
N GLN A 236 -12.25 12.13 22.73
CA GLN A 236 -13.42 11.87 23.57
C GLN A 236 -12.94 11.43 24.95
N CYS A 237 -13.03 12.32 25.94
CA CYS A 237 -12.44 12.10 27.26
C CYS A 237 -13.48 12.22 28.37
N GLN A 238 -13.46 11.26 29.30
CA GLN A 238 -14.28 11.25 30.50
C GLN A 238 -13.47 11.61 31.75
N SER A 239 -12.29 11.01 31.90
CA SER A 239 -11.35 11.27 32.99
C SER A 239 -9.92 11.08 32.52
N ALA A 240 -8.96 11.68 33.21
CA ALA A 240 -7.54 11.41 33.03
C ALA A 240 -7.18 10.03 33.61
N SER A 241 -7.63 8.96 32.94
CA SER A 241 -7.50 7.58 33.41
C SER A 241 -7.47 6.59 32.24
N THR A 242 -6.72 5.51 32.38
CA THR A 242 -6.57 4.47 31.35
C THR A 242 -7.93 3.91 30.92
N ASN A 243 -8.11 3.72 29.61
CA ASN A 243 -9.35 3.35 28.94
C ASN A 243 -10.47 4.41 28.96
N LEU A 244 -10.31 5.57 29.63
CA LEU A 244 -11.37 6.58 29.79
C LEU A 244 -11.08 7.93 29.08
N CYS A 245 -9.96 8.05 28.35
CA CYS A 245 -9.62 9.24 27.57
C CYS A 245 -9.12 8.93 26.16
N LEU A 246 -10.02 8.80 25.18
CA LEU A 246 -9.64 8.65 23.78
C LEU A 246 -9.00 9.94 23.30
N HIS A 247 -7.76 9.83 22.84
CA HIS A 247 -7.05 10.92 22.17
C HIS A 247 -6.42 10.39 20.88
N PHE A 248 -6.54 11.17 19.81
CA PHE A 248 -5.77 11.05 18.59
C PHE A 248 -5.07 12.39 18.37
N THR A 249 -3.74 12.39 18.35
CA THR A 249 -2.93 13.59 18.54
C THR A 249 -1.59 13.46 17.79
N THR A 250 -0.92 14.59 17.57
CA THR A 250 0.52 14.56 17.28
C THR A 250 1.29 14.89 18.56
N ARG A 251 2.33 14.13 18.89
CA ARG A 251 3.24 14.34 20.03
C ARG A 251 4.64 13.96 19.59
N ASN A 252 5.69 14.67 20.04
CA ASN A 252 7.07 14.44 19.59
C ASN A 252 7.21 14.39 18.04
N VAL A 253 6.45 15.23 17.32
CA VAL A 253 6.43 15.28 15.84
C VAL A 253 5.93 13.96 15.18
N MET A 254 5.30 13.04 15.93
CA MET A 254 4.79 11.75 15.43
C MET A 254 3.30 11.58 15.79
N LEU A 255 2.62 10.62 15.15
CA LEU A 255 1.22 10.27 15.48
C LEU A 255 1.13 9.47 16.78
N TYR A 256 0.12 9.77 17.59
CA TYR A 256 -0.23 9.00 18.78
C TYR A 256 -1.74 8.79 18.82
N CYS A 257 -2.17 7.57 19.13
CA CYS A 257 -3.54 7.31 19.55
C CYS A 257 -3.56 6.49 20.83
N GLY A 258 -4.38 6.91 21.81
CA GLY A 258 -4.36 6.31 23.12
C GLY A 258 -5.67 6.47 23.86
N PHE A 259 -5.86 5.64 24.88
CA PHE A 259 -6.95 5.75 25.85
C PHE A 259 -6.35 6.22 27.19
N TYR A 260 -5.68 7.38 27.18
CA TYR A 260 -4.93 8.05 28.26
C TYR A 260 -3.45 7.66 28.46
N ALA A 261 -3.18 6.44 28.93
CA ALA A 261 -1.84 6.01 29.37
C ALA A 261 -1.45 4.64 28.76
N ASN A 262 -1.97 4.38 27.57
CA ASN A 262 -1.84 3.12 26.85
C ASN A 262 -1.75 3.40 25.35
N ASP A 263 -0.93 4.39 25.01
CA ASP A 263 -0.92 4.98 23.68
C ASP A 263 -0.10 4.11 22.72
N VAL A 264 -0.58 3.98 21.48
CA VAL A 264 0.25 3.55 20.36
C VAL A 264 0.94 4.78 19.77
N ALA A 265 2.26 4.72 19.68
CA ALA A 265 3.06 5.70 18.98
C ALA A 265 3.31 5.23 17.54
N GLY A 266 3.29 6.16 16.60
CA GLY A 266 3.83 5.99 15.26
C GLY A 266 5.37 5.97 15.27
N SER A 267 5.96 5.57 14.15
CA SER A 267 7.41 5.53 13.95
C SER A 267 7.93 6.63 13.03
N THR A 268 7.03 7.31 12.30
CA THR A 268 7.37 8.28 11.27
C THR A 268 7.16 9.72 11.74
N THR A 269 8.19 10.55 11.61
CA THR A 269 8.09 11.99 11.88
C THR A 269 7.25 12.68 10.80
N LEU A 270 6.20 13.38 11.22
CA LEU A 270 5.35 14.21 10.36
C LEU A 270 6.12 15.42 9.82
N THR A 271 5.79 15.83 8.59
CA THR A 271 6.34 17.05 7.97
C THR A 271 5.35 18.19 8.10
N MET A 272 5.78 19.33 8.64
CA MET A 272 4.96 20.56 8.66
C MET A 272 4.69 21.08 7.26
N ASN A 273 3.61 21.86 7.11
CA ASN A 273 3.22 22.50 5.85
C ASN A 273 3.00 21.52 4.68
N ARG A 274 2.48 20.33 4.99
CA ARG A 274 2.14 19.30 3.99
C ARG A 274 0.92 18.50 4.44
N TRP A 275 0.01 18.25 3.50
CA TRP A 275 -1.11 17.34 3.74
C TRP A 275 -0.63 15.90 3.95
N SER A 276 -1.13 15.25 5.00
CA SER A 276 -0.96 13.82 5.26
C SER A 276 -2.30 13.21 5.66
N HIS A 277 -2.63 12.02 5.16
CA HIS A 277 -3.77 11.25 5.66
C HIS A 277 -3.34 10.49 6.90
N VAL A 278 -4.15 10.51 7.95
CA VAL A 278 -3.81 9.92 9.25
C VAL A 278 -5.01 9.19 9.81
N ALA A 279 -4.78 8.03 10.46
CA ALA A 279 -5.85 7.29 11.11
C ALA A 279 -5.46 6.79 12.50
N CYS A 280 -6.45 6.73 13.40
CA CYS A 280 -6.44 5.89 14.57
C CYS A 280 -7.46 4.77 14.40
N LEU A 281 -7.04 3.53 14.63
CA LEU A 281 -7.89 2.35 14.53
C LEU A 281 -7.82 1.54 15.83
N TYR A 282 -8.96 1.00 16.26
CA TYR A 282 -9.05 -0.02 17.28
C TYR A 282 -9.96 -1.17 16.83
N ASP A 283 -9.48 -2.40 16.93
CA ASP A 283 -10.27 -3.61 16.70
C ASP A 283 -10.51 -4.34 18.03
N LEU A 284 -11.77 -4.41 18.45
CA LEU A 284 -12.20 -5.12 19.65
C LEU A 284 -11.93 -6.63 19.59
N SER A 285 -12.00 -7.24 18.40
CA SER A 285 -11.90 -8.69 18.25
C SER A 285 -10.48 -9.22 18.46
N THR A 286 -9.47 -8.40 18.15
CA THR A 286 -8.05 -8.71 18.31
C THR A 286 -7.37 -7.90 19.42
N GLY A 287 -8.02 -6.84 19.93
CA GLY A 287 -7.44 -5.86 20.83
C GLY A 287 -6.39 -4.95 20.18
N LEU A 288 -6.26 -4.96 18.85
CA LEU A 288 -5.25 -4.16 18.14
C LEU A 288 -5.63 -2.69 18.12
N GLN A 289 -4.74 -1.85 18.66
CA GLN A 289 -4.75 -0.40 18.53
C GLN A 289 -3.63 0.01 17.59
N GLN A 290 -3.93 0.89 16.64
CA GLN A 290 -3.03 1.24 15.54
C GLN A 290 -3.10 2.72 15.18
N VAL A 291 -1.97 3.24 14.71
CA VAL A 291 -1.89 4.49 13.97
C VAL A 291 -1.37 4.24 12.56
N TRP A 292 -1.97 4.93 11.60
CA TRP A 292 -1.67 4.82 10.18
C TRP A 292 -1.33 6.19 9.61
N LEU A 293 -0.34 6.23 8.72
CA LEU A 293 0.11 7.43 8.01
C LEU A 293 0.12 7.17 6.51
N ASN A 294 -0.60 8.00 5.76
CA ASN A 294 -0.77 7.90 4.30
C ASN A 294 -1.20 6.49 3.83
N GLY A 295 -2.07 5.83 4.61
CA GLY A 295 -2.59 4.50 4.31
C GLY A 295 -1.66 3.33 4.65
N VAL A 296 -0.50 3.61 5.27
CA VAL A 296 0.48 2.62 5.71
C VAL A 296 0.50 2.55 7.23
N LEU A 297 0.64 1.34 7.78
CA LEU A 297 0.72 1.13 9.23
C LEU A 297 2.00 1.76 9.77
N ASP A 298 1.88 2.71 10.70
CA ASP A 298 3.02 3.43 11.29
C ASP A 298 3.28 3.01 12.76
N GLY A 299 2.28 2.45 13.44
CA GLY A 299 2.43 1.92 14.80
C GLY A 299 1.31 0.97 15.18
N SER A 300 1.61 -0.08 15.95
CA SER A 300 0.61 -1.04 16.46
C SER A 300 0.97 -1.57 17.85
N ARG A 301 -0.05 -1.80 18.68
CA ARG A 301 0.03 -2.54 19.95
C ARG A 301 -1.29 -3.24 20.26
N THR A 302 -1.27 -4.19 21.18
CA THR A 302 -2.49 -4.77 21.77
C THR A 302 -2.87 -4.03 23.06
N THR A 303 -4.16 -3.81 23.28
CA THR A 303 -4.70 -3.10 24.44
C THR A 303 -6.12 -3.54 24.78
N THR A 304 -6.60 -3.18 25.96
CA THR A 304 -8.03 -3.28 26.31
C THR A 304 -8.83 -2.18 25.63
N ALA A 305 -10.09 -2.46 25.33
CA ALA A 305 -11.00 -1.50 24.68
C ALA A 305 -11.13 -0.18 25.46
N PHE A 306 -11.52 0.87 24.72
CA PHE A 306 -12.00 2.10 25.33
C PHE A 306 -13.28 1.82 26.12
N GLN A 307 -13.35 2.36 27.34
CA GLN A 307 -14.41 2.14 28.33
C GLN A 307 -15.09 3.46 28.73
N GLY A 308 -14.70 4.59 28.15
CA GLY A 308 -15.32 5.87 28.42
C GLY A 308 -16.78 5.90 27.97
N VAL A 309 -17.61 6.59 28.74
CA VAL A 309 -19.03 6.87 28.44
C VAL A 309 -19.30 8.37 28.26
N SER A 310 -18.25 9.19 28.24
CA SER A 310 -18.35 10.60 27.82
C SER A 310 -18.75 10.67 26.36
N THR A 311 -19.70 11.52 26.01
CA THR A 311 -20.24 11.62 24.65
C THR A 311 -19.83 12.91 23.94
N ALA A 312 -19.17 13.82 24.66
CA ALA A 312 -18.61 15.03 24.10
C ALA A 312 -17.38 14.67 23.26
N THR A 313 -17.52 14.78 21.94
CA THR A 313 -16.49 14.42 20.97
C THR A 313 -15.93 15.70 20.36
N THR A 314 -14.61 15.83 20.27
CA THR A 314 -13.94 17.06 19.82
C THR A 314 -13.05 16.80 18.62
N ILE A 315 -13.08 17.70 17.64
CA ILE A 315 -12.25 17.70 16.43
C ILE A 315 -11.38 18.96 16.49
N GLY A 316 -10.08 18.84 16.24
CA GLY A 316 -9.12 19.92 16.44
C GLY A 316 -8.77 20.21 17.91
N MET A 317 -9.16 19.34 18.84
CA MET A 317 -8.74 19.40 20.25
C MET A 317 -8.80 18.02 20.91
N VAL A 318 -7.90 17.79 21.87
CA VAL A 318 -8.06 16.81 22.95
C VAL A 318 -8.14 17.56 24.27
N SER A 319 -9.25 17.39 25.00
CA SER A 319 -9.39 17.90 26.37
C SER A 319 -9.14 16.75 27.34
N TYR A 320 -8.04 16.82 28.08
CA TYR A 320 -7.90 16.04 29.30
C TYR A 320 -8.61 16.83 30.41
N PRO A 321 -9.48 16.24 31.26
CA PRO A 321 -10.18 16.94 32.34
C PRO A 321 -9.23 17.24 33.52
N MET A 322 -8.33 18.15 33.23
CA MET A 322 -7.18 18.72 33.94
C MET A 322 -7.04 20.16 33.36
N PRO A 323 -6.22 21.09 33.91
CA PRO A 323 -6.27 22.50 33.50
C PRO A 323 -5.75 22.81 32.07
N THR A 324 -5.40 21.82 31.26
CA THR A 324 -4.77 21.99 29.94
C THR A 324 -5.49 21.20 28.85
N ASN A 325 -6.05 21.93 27.89
CA ASN A 325 -6.51 21.41 26.60
C ASN A 325 -5.40 21.50 25.56
N TYR A 326 -5.36 20.55 24.63
CA TYR A 326 -4.40 20.53 23.53
C TYR A 326 -5.12 20.68 22.20
N TYR A 327 -5.11 21.91 21.70
CA TYR A 327 -5.72 22.32 20.43
C TYR A 327 -4.81 21.96 19.25
N PHE A 328 -5.39 21.68 18.08
CA PHE A 328 -4.63 21.57 16.84
C PHE A 328 -4.13 22.94 16.38
N ASN A 329 -3.01 22.96 15.64
CA ASN A 329 -2.51 24.17 15.01
C ASN A 329 -2.19 23.90 13.54
N GLY A 330 -3.12 24.28 12.65
CA GLY A 330 -3.09 23.94 11.24
C GLY A 330 -4.48 23.61 10.70
N TYR A 331 -4.52 22.87 9.59
CA TYR A 331 -5.77 22.59 8.88
C TYR A 331 -6.18 21.12 9.02
N LEU A 332 -7.49 20.88 9.16
CA LEU A 332 -8.11 19.55 9.10
C LEU A 332 -9.08 19.52 7.91
N ASP A 333 -9.15 18.37 7.26
CA ASP A 333 -10.06 18.12 6.15
C ASP A 333 -10.51 16.66 6.17
N GLN A 334 -11.68 16.39 5.60
CA GLN A 334 -12.27 15.06 5.44
C GLN A 334 -12.17 14.17 6.69
N VAL A 335 -12.60 14.67 7.86
CA VAL A 335 -12.56 13.88 9.09
C VAL A 335 -13.67 12.83 9.04
N ARG A 336 -13.33 11.55 9.24
CA ARG A 336 -14.25 10.41 9.20
C ARG A 336 -14.23 9.64 10.52
N TYR A 337 -15.38 9.09 10.88
CA TYR A 337 -15.53 8.07 11.91
C TYR A 337 -16.32 6.89 11.35
N GLU A 338 -15.76 5.69 11.52
CA GLU A 338 -16.38 4.42 11.19
C GLU A 338 -16.53 3.55 12.46
N PRO A 339 -17.71 2.97 12.75
CA PRO A 339 -17.97 2.12 13.92
C PRO A 339 -17.43 0.69 13.73
N ARG A 340 -16.29 0.56 13.06
CA ARG A 340 -15.61 -0.70 12.73
C ARG A 340 -14.12 -0.45 12.53
N ALA A 341 -13.32 -1.51 12.69
CA ALA A 341 -11.95 -1.51 12.18
C ALA A 341 -11.99 -1.62 10.65
N LYS A 342 -11.42 -0.65 9.93
CA LYS A 342 -11.23 -0.71 8.48
C LYS A 342 -10.07 -1.64 8.12
N SER A 343 -10.15 -2.27 6.95
CA SER A 343 -9.04 -3.03 6.40
C SER A 343 -7.92 -2.10 5.93
N GLN A 344 -6.69 -2.64 5.83
CA GLN A 344 -5.55 -1.93 5.23
C GLN A 344 -5.85 -1.42 3.81
N TYR A 345 -6.67 -2.15 3.03
CA TYR A 345 -7.01 -1.74 1.67
C TYR A 345 -7.88 -0.48 1.66
N GLU A 346 -8.89 -0.42 2.54
CA GLU A 346 -9.75 0.77 2.67
C GLU A 346 -8.97 1.98 3.17
N LEU A 347 -8.13 1.82 4.20
CA LEU A 347 -7.23 2.87 4.71
C LEU A 347 -6.26 3.39 3.64
N LEU A 348 -5.78 2.50 2.76
CA LEU A 348 -4.88 2.86 1.66
C LEU A 348 -5.62 3.54 0.51
N ASN A 349 -6.85 3.15 0.21
CA ASN A 349 -7.68 3.82 -0.80
C ASN A 349 -8.08 5.21 -0.34
N ASP A 350 -8.60 5.39 0.87
CA ASP A 350 -8.99 6.71 1.39
C ASP A 350 -7.79 7.69 1.45
N ALA A 351 -6.60 7.16 1.73
CA ALA A 351 -5.36 7.94 1.71
C ALA A 351 -4.82 8.26 0.30
N THR A 352 -5.09 7.44 -0.72
CA THR A 352 -4.32 7.48 -1.97
C THR A 352 -5.05 7.29 -3.30
N LEU A 353 -6.30 6.82 -3.31
CA LEU A 353 -7.15 6.88 -4.51
C LEU A 353 -7.65 8.32 -4.63
N SER A 354 -7.20 9.02 -5.67
CA SER A 354 -7.54 10.43 -5.90
C SER A 354 -8.85 10.57 -6.67
N ALA A 355 -9.05 9.76 -7.70
CA ALA A 355 -10.31 9.64 -8.43
C ALA A 355 -10.43 8.28 -9.14
N HIS A 356 -11.64 7.79 -9.32
CA HIS A 356 -11.99 6.63 -10.15
C HIS A 356 -13.24 6.93 -10.97
N TYR A 357 -13.18 6.66 -12.27
CA TYR A 357 -14.33 6.75 -13.17
C TYR A 357 -14.49 5.40 -13.87
N SER A 358 -15.52 4.65 -13.48
CA SER A 358 -15.97 3.42 -14.16
C SER A 358 -16.48 3.70 -15.57
N PHE A 359 -17.02 4.91 -15.80
CA PHE A 359 -17.78 5.28 -17.00
C PHE A 359 -19.07 4.49 -17.24
N ASP A 360 -19.51 3.73 -16.23
CA ASP A 360 -20.66 2.85 -16.34
C ASP A 360 -21.98 3.65 -16.47
N GLY A 361 -22.86 3.20 -17.35
CA GLY A 361 -24.10 3.92 -17.70
C GLY A 361 -23.86 5.30 -18.35
N GLY A 362 -22.63 5.62 -18.74
CA GLY A 362 -22.23 6.97 -19.15
C GLY A 362 -21.99 7.94 -17.98
N SER A 363 -21.82 7.44 -16.75
CA SER A 363 -21.46 8.24 -15.59
C SER A 363 -20.14 8.99 -15.83
N ILE A 364 -20.07 10.23 -15.36
CA ILE A 364 -18.85 11.04 -15.30
C ILE A 364 -18.56 11.53 -13.87
N LEU A 365 -19.20 10.88 -12.89
CA LEU A 365 -19.00 11.12 -11.47
C LEU A 365 -17.79 10.33 -10.98
N ASP A 366 -17.09 10.87 -9.99
CA ASP A 366 -16.01 10.17 -9.28
C ASP A 366 -16.61 9.14 -8.32
N GLU A 367 -16.30 7.87 -8.55
CA GLU A 367 -16.65 6.73 -7.68
C GLU A 367 -15.58 6.47 -6.60
N GLY A 368 -14.49 7.24 -6.63
CA GLY A 368 -13.49 7.32 -5.57
C GLY A 368 -13.95 8.13 -4.35
N PRO A 369 -13.08 8.23 -3.32
CA PRO A 369 -13.46 8.77 -2.01
C PRO A 369 -13.57 10.30 -1.96
N ASN A 370 -13.42 11.02 -3.08
CA ASN A 370 -13.15 12.46 -3.11
C ASN A 370 -14.16 13.29 -3.93
N GLY A 371 -15.05 12.68 -4.71
CA GLY A 371 -16.10 13.38 -5.46
C GLY A 371 -15.60 14.34 -6.55
N ILE A 372 -14.43 14.09 -7.15
CA ILE A 372 -13.82 14.92 -8.20
C ILE A 372 -14.56 14.74 -9.55
N ASN A 373 -15.83 15.13 -9.60
CA ASN A 373 -16.71 14.94 -10.76
C ASN A 373 -16.23 15.70 -12.00
N LEU A 374 -16.33 15.05 -13.16
CA LEU A 374 -15.96 15.61 -14.46
C LEU A 374 -17.11 16.41 -15.09
N THR A 375 -16.77 17.20 -16.11
CA THR A 375 -17.70 17.87 -17.02
C THR A 375 -17.36 17.50 -18.46
N SER A 376 -18.36 17.30 -19.32
CA SER A 376 -18.19 16.91 -20.71
C SER A 376 -18.21 18.08 -21.70
N SER A 377 -17.46 17.94 -22.80
CA SER A 377 -17.50 18.82 -23.96
C SER A 377 -17.51 17.99 -25.25
N GLY A 378 -18.29 18.42 -26.25
CA GLY A 378 -18.47 17.70 -27.51
C GLY A 378 -19.39 16.47 -27.41
N THR A 379 -19.30 15.58 -28.41
CA THR A 379 -20.14 14.36 -28.47
C THR A 379 -19.40 13.18 -27.84
N ILE A 380 -19.94 12.67 -26.74
CA ILE A 380 -19.46 11.46 -26.07
C ILE A 380 -20.65 10.49 -25.98
N THR A 381 -20.42 9.21 -26.29
CA THR A 381 -21.47 8.18 -26.31
C THR A 381 -21.04 6.96 -25.52
N THR A 382 -21.98 6.28 -24.86
CA THR A 382 -21.72 5.04 -24.13
C THR A 382 -21.66 3.84 -25.08
N ILE A 383 -20.69 2.96 -24.89
CA ILE A 383 -20.53 1.69 -25.62
C ILE A 383 -20.28 0.52 -24.64
N ALA A 384 -20.23 -0.72 -25.13
CA ALA A 384 -19.74 -1.84 -24.34
C ALA A 384 -18.26 -1.64 -23.98
N GLY A 385 -17.95 -1.71 -22.67
CA GLY A 385 -16.62 -1.49 -22.13
C GLY A 385 -15.73 -2.72 -22.19
N ARG A 386 -14.59 -2.64 -21.51
CA ARG A 386 -13.79 -3.79 -21.08
C ARG A 386 -14.36 -4.38 -19.79
N VAL A 387 -14.82 -3.53 -18.89
CA VAL A 387 -15.79 -3.82 -17.83
C VAL A 387 -17.10 -3.16 -18.28
N ASN A 388 -18.24 -3.82 -18.10
CA ASN A 388 -19.59 -3.28 -18.35
C ASN A 388 -19.74 -2.30 -19.54
N GLN A 389 -19.70 -0.98 -19.30
CA GLN A 389 -19.80 0.09 -20.29
C GLN A 389 -18.64 1.08 -20.23
N ALA A 390 -18.36 1.73 -21.35
CA ALA A 390 -17.29 2.71 -21.51
C ALA A 390 -17.74 3.94 -22.29
N LEU A 391 -17.00 5.06 -22.18
CA LEU A 391 -17.23 6.26 -22.99
C LEU A 391 -16.41 6.24 -24.28
N GLN A 392 -17.09 6.35 -25.41
CA GLN A 392 -16.54 6.56 -26.75
C GLN A 392 -16.52 8.07 -27.07
N PHE A 393 -15.33 8.56 -27.41
CA PHE A 393 -15.04 9.95 -27.74
C PHE A 393 -15.03 10.16 -29.25
N SER A 394 -15.73 11.20 -29.72
CA SER A 394 -15.58 11.72 -31.09
C SER A 394 -14.38 12.67 -31.18
N SER A 395 -13.92 12.96 -32.39
CA SER A 395 -12.97 14.05 -32.62
C SER A 395 -13.48 15.35 -31.98
N GLY A 396 -12.61 16.03 -31.22
CA GLY A 396 -12.91 17.26 -30.50
C GLY A 396 -13.70 17.12 -29.20
N SER A 397 -14.15 15.92 -28.81
CA SER A 397 -14.80 15.67 -27.52
C SER A 397 -13.78 15.39 -26.41
N TYR A 398 -14.10 15.78 -25.17
CA TYR A 398 -13.24 15.58 -24.00
C TYR A 398 -14.04 15.69 -22.69
N LEU A 399 -13.48 15.17 -21.61
CA LEU A 399 -13.93 15.44 -20.23
C LEU A 399 -12.90 16.32 -19.52
N TYR A 400 -13.31 17.13 -18.55
CA TYR A 400 -12.40 17.96 -17.76
C TYR A 400 -12.93 18.17 -16.33
N VAL A 401 -12.03 18.46 -15.39
CA VAL A 401 -12.44 18.89 -14.03
C VAL A 401 -12.64 20.41 -14.05
N PRO A 402 -13.84 20.94 -13.76
CA PRO A 402 -14.16 22.37 -13.95
C PRO A 402 -13.60 23.30 -12.86
N TYR A 403 -12.78 22.77 -11.95
CA TYR A 403 -12.13 23.46 -10.85
C TYR A 403 -10.69 22.93 -10.65
N THR A 404 -9.91 23.59 -9.78
CA THR A 404 -8.60 23.09 -9.37
C THR A 404 -8.73 21.88 -8.43
N SER A 405 -7.84 20.91 -8.52
CA SER A 405 -7.83 19.72 -7.67
C SER A 405 -6.42 19.11 -7.54
N PHE A 406 -6.32 17.82 -7.14
CA PHE A 406 -5.11 17.00 -7.21
C PHE A 406 -3.84 17.68 -6.64
N TYR A 407 -3.89 18.11 -5.37
CA TYR A 407 -2.79 18.80 -4.67
C TYR A 407 -1.41 18.17 -4.88
N PHE A 408 -1.31 16.84 -4.94
CA PHE A 408 -0.06 16.12 -5.14
C PHE A 408 0.64 16.44 -6.48
N LEU A 409 -0.09 16.77 -7.55
CA LEU A 409 0.49 17.22 -8.83
C LEU A 409 1.08 18.65 -8.74
N GLY A 410 0.78 19.38 -7.66
CA GLY A 410 1.44 20.62 -7.28
C GLY A 410 2.74 20.44 -6.48
N VAL A 411 3.08 19.22 -6.06
CA VAL A 411 4.21 18.95 -5.15
C VAL A 411 5.33 18.18 -5.86
N SER A 412 6.52 18.77 -5.91
CA SER A 412 7.69 18.17 -6.56
C SER A 412 8.01 16.79 -5.96
N ASN A 413 8.35 15.83 -6.82
CA ASN A 413 8.65 14.44 -6.47
C ASN A 413 7.54 13.66 -5.73
N TYR A 414 6.29 14.14 -5.70
CA TYR A 414 5.18 13.36 -5.15
C TYR A 414 4.89 12.15 -6.07
N PRO A 415 4.84 10.90 -5.56
CA PRO A 415 4.59 9.72 -6.37
C PRO A 415 3.13 9.62 -6.80
N PHE A 416 2.85 9.11 -7.98
CA PHE A 416 1.48 8.96 -8.48
C PHE A 416 1.34 7.80 -9.46
N THR A 417 0.10 7.44 -9.77
CA THR A 417 -0.25 6.46 -10.80
C THR A 417 -1.49 6.89 -11.57
N LEU A 418 -1.47 6.69 -12.88
CA LEU A 418 -2.64 6.64 -13.76
C LEU A 418 -2.82 5.19 -14.24
N SER A 419 -4.06 4.72 -14.29
CA SER A 419 -4.45 3.45 -14.91
C SER A 419 -5.70 3.67 -15.75
N VAL A 420 -5.73 3.14 -16.98
CA VAL A 420 -6.86 3.29 -17.88
C VAL A 420 -6.91 2.13 -18.88
N TRP A 421 -8.11 1.68 -19.23
CA TRP A 421 -8.33 0.86 -20.42
C TRP A 421 -8.61 1.77 -21.62
N VAL A 422 -7.82 1.60 -22.70
CA VAL A 422 -7.90 2.43 -23.90
C VAL A 422 -8.17 1.57 -25.14
N LYS A 423 -9.03 2.08 -26.02
CA LYS A 423 -9.38 1.47 -27.31
C LYS A 423 -9.38 2.55 -28.39
N PRO A 424 -8.24 2.85 -29.03
CA PRO A 424 -8.18 3.86 -30.09
C PRO A 424 -8.95 3.38 -31.32
N THR A 425 -9.62 4.28 -32.03
CA THR A 425 -10.42 3.96 -33.22
C THR A 425 -10.10 4.89 -34.39
N GLY A 426 -10.49 4.50 -35.62
CA GLY A 426 -10.18 5.26 -36.83
C GLY A 426 -8.72 5.07 -37.27
N SER A 427 -8.00 6.17 -37.53
CA SER A 427 -6.58 6.16 -37.85
C SER A 427 -5.77 6.84 -36.74
N TYR A 428 -4.50 6.46 -36.58
CA TYR A 428 -3.62 7.11 -35.61
C TYR A 428 -3.41 8.61 -35.92
N ALA A 429 -3.41 9.40 -34.87
CA ALA A 429 -3.10 10.83 -34.87
C ALA A 429 -2.39 11.15 -33.54
N SER A 430 -1.59 12.22 -33.52
CA SER A 430 -0.97 12.68 -32.27
C SER A 430 -2.06 13.22 -31.33
N SER A 431 -2.36 12.51 -30.25
CA SER A 431 -3.50 12.80 -29.37
C SER A 431 -3.18 12.70 -27.88
N THR A 432 -3.96 13.33 -27.03
CA THR A 432 -3.81 13.29 -25.56
C THR A 432 -4.93 12.49 -24.90
N ILE A 433 -4.58 11.50 -24.07
CA ILE A 433 -5.52 10.71 -23.26
C ILE A 433 -5.72 11.38 -21.90
N MET A 434 -4.65 11.90 -21.29
CA MET A 434 -4.73 12.72 -20.08
C MET A 434 -3.77 13.90 -20.17
N PHE A 435 -4.29 15.10 -19.93
CA PHE A 435 -3.57 16.36 -19.85
C PHE A 435 -3.66 16.92 -18.44
N VAL A 436 -2.58 17.54 -17.96
CA VAL A 436 -2.51 18.18 -16.64
C VAL A 436 -2.06 19.63 -16.82
N ASN A 437 -2.73 20.54 -16.12
CA ASN A 437 -2.31 21.92 -15.89
C ASN A 437 -2.18 22.18 -14.40
N ALA A 438 -0.96 22.39 -13.93
CA ALA A 438 -0.62 22.68 -12.54
C ALA A 438 0.38 23.85 -12.46
N GLY A 439 0.10 24.95 -13.17
CA GLY A 439 1.07 26.05 -13.39
C GLY A 439 2.18 25.72 -14.39
N TRP A 440 2.29 24.46 -14.78
CA TRP A 440 2.93 23.93 -15.98
C TRP A 440 1.88 23.09 -16.74
N CYS A 441 2.12 22.82 -18.02
CA CYS A 441 1.17 22.10 -18.88
C CYS A 441 1.86 20.90 -19.56
N VAL A 442 1.32 19.68 -19.39
CA VAL A 442 1.81 18.46 -20.06
C VAL A 442 0.65 17.51 -20.38
N GLY A 443 0.65 16.94 -21.59
CA GLY A 443 -0.10 15.72 -21.88
C GLY A 443 0.59 14.52 -21.21
N VAL A 444 0.23 14.19 -19.97
CA VAL A 444 0.93 13.18 -19.15
C VAL A 444 0.79 11.76 -19.70
N LEU A 445 -0.29 11.49 -20.44
CA LEU A 445 -0.45 10.28 -21.25
C LEU A 445 -0.93 10.66 -22.65
N THR A 446 -0.12 10.37 -23.67
CA THR A 446 -0.36 10.75 -25.08
C THR A 446 -0.14 9.57 -26.02
N MET A 447 -0.66 9.67 -27.24
CA MET A 447 -0.31 8.79 -28.36
C MET A 447 0.36 9.60 -29.47
N THR A 448 1.32 8.98 -30.16
CA THR A 448 1.93 9.53 -31.38
C THR A 448 1.04 9.30 -32.61
N SER A 449 1.34 10.00 -33.71
CA SER A 449 0.75 9.74 -35.03
C SER A 449 1.04 8.34 -35.60
N SER A 450 1.97 7.57 -35.00
CA SER A 450 2.22 6.16 -35.31
C SER A 450 1.46 5.19 -34.39
N GLY A 451 0.72 5.70 -33.41
CA GLY A 451 -0.05 4.90 -32.45
C GLY A 451 0.71 4.45 -31.21
N ASN A 452 1.99 4.82 -31.05
CA ASN A 452 2.74 4.55 -29.82
C ASN A 452 2.16 5.33 -28.65
N ILE A 453 1.87 4.64 -27.54
CA ILE A 453 1.54 5.27 -26.26
C ILE A 453 2.82 5.87 -25.63
N MET A 454 2.71 7.04 -25.01
CA MET A 454 3.81 7.79 -24.40
C MET A 454 3.40 8.30 -23.03
N ALA A 455 4.19 7.98 -21.99
CA ALA A 455 4.06 8.57 -20.66
C ALA A 455 5.01 9.77 -20.53
N ASN A 456 4.51 10.90 -20.02
CA ASN A 456 5.22 12.17 -19.95
C ASN A 456 5.23 12.74 -18.52
N LEU A 457 6.37 13.28 -18.08
CA LEU A 457 6.54 13.97 -16.80
C LEU A 457 7.14 15.37 -17.00
N TRP A 458 6.70 16.36 -16.23
CA TRP A 458 7.32 17.69 -16.22
C TRP A 458 8.58 17.73 -15.33
N ASN A 459 9.71 18.11 -15.91
CA ASN A 459 10.97 18.32 -15.18
C ASN A 459 11.75 19.52 -15.75
N GLY A 460 11.08 20.67 -15.91
CA GLY A 460 11.57 21.82 -16.70
C GLY A 460 11.38 21.65 -18.22
N GLY A 461 10.95 20.46 -18.64
CA GLY A 461 10.43 20.09 -19.96
C GLY A 461 9.83 18.68 -19.86
N PRO A 462 9.12 18.18 -20.90
CA PRO A 462 8.57 16.84 -20.89
C PRO A 462 9.67 15.77 -21.01
N THR A 463 9.75 14.88 -20.01
CA THR A 463 10.57 13.65 -20.05
C THR A 463 9.67 12.46 -20.36
N LEU A 464 10.16 11.50 -21.16
CA LEU A 464 9.34 10.48 -21.81
C LEU A 464 9.71 9.05 -21.42
N ALA A 465 8.70 8.20 -21.21
CA ALA A 465 8.81 6.75 -21.37
C ALA A 465 7.96 6.31 -22.58
N SER A 466 8.58 5.63 -23.54
CA SER A 466 7.93 5.22 -24.79
C SER A 466 7.36 3.80 -24.72
N GLY A 467 6.14 3.62 -25.24
CA GLY A 467 5.41 2.37 -25.28
C GLY A 467 5.24 1.77 -26.68
N PRO A 468 4.56 0.61 -26.77
CA PRO A 468 4.23 -0.03 -28.03
C PRO A 468 3.15 0.76 -28.78
N VAL A 469 2.97 0.42 -30.05
CA VAL A 469 1.78 0.83 -30.81
C VAL A 469 0.56 0.14 -30.21
N ILE A 470 -0.45 0.91 -29.82
CA ILE A 470 -1.72 0.38 -29.28
C ILE A 470 -2.61 -0.07 -30.45
N PRO A 471 -3.04 -1.35 -30.52
CA PRO A 471 -3.86 -1.81 -31.64
C PRO A 471 -5.20 -1.08 -31.73
N LEU A 472 -5.56 -0.67 -32.95
CA LEU A 472 -6.86 -0.07 -33.23
C LEU A 472 -8.01 -1.05 -32.92
N ASN A 473 -9.12 -0.49 -32.44
CA ASN A 473 -10.38 -1.19 -32.15
C ASN A 473 -10.26 -2.33 -31.11
N SER A 474 -9.16 -2.41 -30.37
CA SER A 474 -8.91 -3.43 -29.34
C SER A 474 -8.66 -2.77 -27.98
N TRP A 475 -9.27 -3.30 -26.92
CA TRP A 475 -9.00 -2.85 -25.56
C TRP A 475 -7.57 -3.21 -25.14
N THR A 476 -6.82 -2.21 -24.68
CA THR A 476 -5.47 -2.37 -24.11
C THR A 476 -5.43 -1.64 -22.76
N HIS A 477 -4.96 -2.31 -21.71
CA HIS A 477 -4.74 -1.65 -20.42
C HIS A 477 -3.41 -0.91 -20.45
N VAL A 478 -3.41 0.33 -19.97
CA VAL A 478 -2.22 1.16 -19.83
C VAL A 478 -2.10 1.60 -18.37
N GLY A 479 -1.03 1.18 -17.72
CA GLY A 479 -0.63 1.63 -16.40
C GLY A 479 0.56 2.57 -16.50
N TYR A 480 0.55 3.66 -15.75
CA TYR A 480 1.59 4.69 -15.75
C TYR A 480 1.89 5.08 -14.30
N THR A 481 3.06 4.69 -13.77
CA THR A 481 3.49 5.05 -12.41
C THR A 481 4.67 6.01 -12.41
N TYR A 482 4.78 6.81 -11.35
CA TYR A 482 5.93 7.65 -11.07
C TYR A 482 6.32 7.61 -9.59
N SER A 483 7.62 7.53 -9.31
CA SER A 483 8.24 8.01 -8.06
C SER A 483 9.66 8.50 -8.34
N SER A 484 10.23 9.34 -7.47
CA SER A 484 11.58 9.88 -7.68
C SER A 484 12.67 8.80 -7.71
N GLY A 485 12.49 7.70 -6.98
CA GLY A 485 13.45 6.58 -6.95
C GLY A 485 13.39 5.67 -8.18
N ASN A 486 12.21 5.47 -8.76
CA ASN A 486 12.01 4.56 -9.90
C ASN A 486 11.86 5.30 -11.25
N GLY A 487 11.58 6.60 -11.22
CA GLY A 487 11.19 7.40 -12.38
C GLY A 487 9.82 7.00 -12.92
N LEU A 488 9.61 7.23 -14.21
CA LEU A 488 8.42 6.76 -14.92
C LEU A 488 8.52 5.26 -15.17
N ARG A 489 7.41 4.57 -14.99
CA ARG A 489 7.22 3.19 -15.44
C ARG A 489 5.91 3.08 -16.20
N LEU A 490 6.01 2.58 -17.42
CA LEU A 490 4.90 2.38 -18.34
C LEU A 490 4.63 0.87 -18.44
N TYR A 491 3.39 0.50 -18.16
CA TYR A 491 2.89 -0.87 -18.15
C TYR A 491 1.82 -1.02 -19.23
N VAL A 492 1.79 -2.17 -19.90
CA VAL A 492 0.80 -2.52 -20.92
C VAL A 492 0.25 -3.90 -20.61
N ASN A 493 -1.08 -4.02 -20.51
CA ASN A 493 -1.76 -5.25 -20.11
C ASN A 493 -1.14 -5.85 -18.83
N GLY A 494 -0.93 -5.00 -17.81
CA GLY A 494 -0.37 -5.37 -16.51
C GLY A 494 1.15 -5.58 -16.47
N ASN A 495 1.83 -5.66 -17.60
CA ASN A 495 3.26 -5.98 -17.69
C ASN A 495 4.11 -4.72 -17.86
N LEU A 496 5.23 -4.60 -17.13
CA LEU A 496 6.16 -3.48 -17.29
C LEU A 496 6.77 -3.51 -18.70
N TYR A 497 6.57 -2.44 -19.46
CA TYR A 497 7.04 -2.30 -20.83
C TYR A 497 8.28 -1.42 -20.94
N SER A 498 8.30 -0.28 -20.23
CA SER A 498 9.37 0.72 -20.34
C SER A 498 9.54 1.53 -19.06
N THR A 499 10.73 2.09 -18.86
CA THR A 499 11.05 2.97 -17.74
C THR A 499 12.06 4.04 -18.15
N SER A 500 11.98 5.22 -17.53
CA SER A 500 12.99 6.28 -17.67
C SER A 500 14.25 6.04 -16.82
N GLY A 501 14.17 5.14 -15.82
CA GLY A 501 15.06 5.20 -14.65
C GLY A 501 14.77 6.43 -13.78
N ALA A 502 15.44 6.54 -12.63
CA ALA A 502 15.22 7.61 -11.65
C ALA A 502 15.32 9.02 -12.27
N ILE A 503 14.25 9.80 -12.18
CA ILE A 503 14.16 11.19 -12.63
C ILE A 503 13.40 12.03 -11.62
N ALA A 504 13.68 13.33 -11.60
CA ALA A 504 12.93 14.28 -10.78
C ALA A 504 11.60 14.67 -11.45
N PHE A 505 10.60 14.98 -10.61
CA PHE A 505 9.37 15.66 -10.98
C PHE A 505 9.43 17.07 -10.39
N SER A 506 9.48 18.08 -11.26
CA SER A 506 9.35 19.48 -10.84
C SER A 506 7.88 19.85 -10.80
N ALA A 507 7.40 20.42 -9.70
CA ALA A 507 6.08 21.05 -9.66
C ALA A 507 6.19 22.56 -9.38
N SER A 508 5.07 23.27 -9.48
CA SER A 508 5.02 24.73 -9.30
C SER A 508 4.55 25.17 -7.90
N GLY A 509 4.03 24.24 -7.08
CA GLY A 509 3.24 24.55 -5.88
C GLY A 509 1.75 24.80 -6.14
N ALA A 510 1.32 24.99 -7.40
CA ALA A 510 -0.08 25.21 -7.74
C ALA A 510 -0.88 23.90 -7.80
N LEU A 511 -2.16 23.98 -7.42
CA LEU A 511 -3.13 22.91 -7.64
C LEU A 511 -3.33 22.62 -9.12
N ALA A 512 -3.75 21.40 -9.45
CA ALA A 512 -3.84 20.92 -10.82
C ALA A 512 -5.29 20.73 -11.29
N THR A 513 -5.57 21.07 -12.54
CA THR A 513 -6.77 20.60 -13.25
C THR A 513 -6.37 19.64 -14.38
N ILE A 514 -7.29 18.75 -14.76
CA ILE A 514 -7.05 17.70 -15.74
C ILE A 514 -8.08 17.76 -16.88
N VAL A 515 -7.65 17.32 -18.06
CA VAL A 515 -8.50 17.03 -19.21
C VAL A 515 -8.26 15.57 -19.62
N ILE A 516 -9.32 14.83 -19.86
CA ILE A 516 -9.32 13.45 -20.35
C ILE A 516 -9.80 13.46 -21.80
N ALA A 517 -9.12 12.68 -22.65
CA ALA A 517 -9.33 12.58 -24.10
C ALA A 517 -9.05 13.88 -24.90
N GLY A 518 -8.34 14.87 -24.34
CA GLY A 518 -7.92 16.04 -25.11
C GLY A 518 -6.96 16.98 -24.38
N ASN A 519 -6.69 18.11 -25.03
CA ASN A 519 -5.85 19.21 -24.55
C ASN A 519 -6.60 20.57 -24.52
N ALA A 520 -7.88 20.58 -24.91
CA ALA A 520 -8.71 21.78 -25.02
C ALA A 520 -9.44 22.10 -23.70
N GLY A 521 -9.87 23.36 -23.54
CA GLY A 521 -10.61 23.84 -22.36
C GLY A 521 -9.75 24.50 -21.27
N LEU A 522 -8.42 24.48 -21.39
CA LEU A 522 -7.50 25.09 -20.41
C LEU A 522 -6.81 26.33 -20.98
N ASN A 523 -7.40 27.50 -20.73
CA ASN A 523 -7.08 28.80 -21.35
C ASN A 523 -5.63 29.30 -21.17
N SER A 524 -4.83 28.70 -20.29
CA SER A 524 -3.45 29.11 -19.98
C SER A 524 -2.35 28.22 -20.59
N CYS A 525 -2.70 27.17 -21.33
CA CYS A 525 -1.74 26.25 -21.94
C CYS A 525 -1.59 26.47 -23.45
N SER A 526 -0.35 26.63 -23.93
CA SER A 526 -0.07 26.60 -25.37
C SER A 526 -0.26 25.18 -25.92
N PRO A 527 -0.92 24.99 -27.09
CA PRO A 527 -1.22 23.68 -27.66
C PRO A 527 0.01 23.01 -28.30
N GLY A 528 1.02 22.67 -27.49
CA GLY A 528 2.22 21.94 -27.89
C GLY A 528 2.14 20.42 -27.72
N TYR A 529 1.07 19.91 -27.10
CA TYR A 529 0.83 18.49 -26.85
C TYR A 529 -0.35 18.01 -27.69
N GLY A 530 -0.37 16.71 -28.04
CA GLY A 530 -1.27 16.12 -29.03
C GLY A 530 -2.75 16.49 -28.89
N GLY A 531 -3.47 16.49 -30.01
CA GLY A 531 -4.87 16.91 -30.12
C GLY A 531 -5.88 16.00 -29.40
N PRO A 532 -7.18 16.12 -29.70
CA PRO A 532 -8.20 15.28 -29.08
C PRO A 532 -7.97 13.79 -29.41
N PHE A 533 -8.24 12.94 -28.42
CA PHE A 533 -8.27 11.49 -28.60
C PHE A 533 -9.54 11.07 -29.36
N THR A 534 -9.45 9.98 -30.12
CA THR A 534 -10.60 9.36 -30.79
C THR A 534 -10.54 7.86 -30.57
N GLY A 535 -11.56 7.34 -29.90
CA GLY A 535 -11.54 6.01 -29.31
C GLY A 535 -12.39 5.96 -28.05
N ALA A 536 -12.36 4.82 -27.36
CA ALA A 536 -13.03 4.68 -26.07
C ALA A 536 -12.03 4.59 -24.92
N LEU A 537 -12.46 5.09 -23.76
CA LEU A 537 -11.78 4.96 -22.47
C LEU A 537 -12.71 4.29 -21.47
N ASP A 538 -12.13 3.48 -20.60
CA ASP A 538 -12.82 2.67 -19.60
C ASP A 538 -11.93 2.56 -18.34
N GLU A 539 -12.55 2.34 -17.17
CA GLU A 539 -11.89 2.06 -15.89
C GLU A 539 -10.68 2.98 -15.60
N PHE A 540 -10.96 4.28 -15.45
CA PHE A 540 -9.95 5.33 -15.32
C PHE A 540 -9.65 5.64 -13.85
N TYR A 541 -8.44 5.35 -13.38
CA TYR A 541 -8.00 5.57 -12.00
C TYR A 541 -6.83 6.55 -11.91
N ILE A 542 -6.89 7.44 -10.92
CA ILE A 542 -5.78 8.32 -10.52
C ILE A 542 -5.44 8.05 -9.06
N TYR A 543 -4.19 7.72 -8.76
CA TYR A 543 -3.68 7.54 -7.40
C TYR A 543 -2.58 8.54 -7.08
N SER A 544 -2.56 9.06 -5.85
CA SER A 544 -1.47 9.84 -5.26
C SER A 544 -0.39 8.94 -4.64
N ARG A 545 -0.11 7.79 -5.27
CA ARG A 545 1.03 6.93 -4.95
C ARG A 545 1.50 6.15 -6.16
N GLU A 546 2.72 5.64 -6.10
CA GLU A 546 3.16 4.60 -7.02
C GLU A 546 2.48 3.26 -6.68
N LEU A 547 1.77 2.68 -7.64
CA LEU A 547 1.28 1.31 -7.54
C LEU A 547 2.42 0.32 -7.78
N THR A 548 2.36 -0.82 -7.10
CA THR A 548 3.25 -1.95 -7.39
C THR A 548 2.86 -2.64 -8.70
N ALA A 549 3.79 -3.35 -9.34
CA ALA A 549 3.51 -4.12 -10.55
C ALA A 549 2.36 -5.13 -10.36
N ALA A 550 2.21 -5.72 -9.17
CA ALA A 550 1.09 -6.61 -8.85
C ALA A 550 -0.26 -5.88 -8.77
N GLN A 551 -0.29 -4.65 -8.26
CA GLN A 551 -1.50 -3.81 -8.24
C GLN A 551 -1.88 -3.35 -9.65
N ILE A 552 -0.89 -2.99 -10.49
CA ILE A 552 -1.11 -2.69 -11.91
C ILE A 552 -1.64 -3.92 -12.67
N LEU A 553 -1.11 -5.12 -12.40
CA LEU A 553 -1.58 -6.36 -13.00
C LEU A 553 -3.02 -6.71 -12.59
N ALA A 554 -3.43 -6.38 -11.35
CA ALA A 554 -4.81 -6.54 -10.92
C ALA A 554 -5.78 -5.63 -11.71
N LEU A 555 -5.45 -4.34 -11.86
CA LEU A 555 -6.25 -3.40 -12.68
C LEU A 555 -6.29 -3.78 -14.17
N ALA A 556 -5.29 -4.53 -14.65
CA ALA A 556 -5.25 -5.08 -16.00
C ALA A 556 -6.03 -6.41 -16.18
N ASN A 557 -6.56 -6.98 -15.09
CA ASN A 557 -7.36 -8.20 -15.11
C ASN A 557 -8.59 -8.05 -14.19
N PRO A 558 -9.50 -7.09 -14.49
CA PRO A 558 -10.77 -6.94 -13.79
C PRO A 558 -11.74 -8.07 -14.14
#